data_AF-A0A839WFA9-F1
#
_entry.id   AF-A0A839WFA9-F1
#
_cell.length_a   1.000
_cell.length_b   1.000
_cell.length_c   1.000
_cell.angle_alpha   90.00
_cell.angle_beta   90.00
_cell.angle_gamma   90.00
#
_symmetry.space_group_name_H-M   'P 1'
#
loop_
_entity.id
_entity.type
_entity.pdbx_description
1 polymer ?
#
loop_
_entity_poly.entity_id
_entity_poly.type
_entity_poly.pdbx_seq_one_letter_code
_entity_poly.pdbx_strand_id
1 'polypeptide(L)'
;MFSFLKTLNRMISSQQSEQEPKQYTDQQLIQWATGCMLEGLPDDFYQARLLCTRQPDPENPDGWIVNVNHDVMLNADSDYQRFQPADDLYPVQCVETLLEGKEWQEATLIFNTVTASFKWK
;
A
#
# COMPACT_ATOMS: atom_id res chain seq x y z
N MET A 1 1.30 -13.96 -31.65
CA MET A 1 0.66 -12.62 -31.73
C MET A 1 -0.63 -12.69 -30.94
N PHE A 2 -0.57 -12.25 -29.69
CA PHE A 2 -1.68 -12.42 -28.76
C PHE A 2 -2.73 -11.34 -28.94
N SER A 3 -3.98 -11.75 -29.14
CA SER A 3 -5.13 -10.88 -29.26
C SER A 3 -5.62 -10.46 -27.86
N PHE A 4 -5.00 -9.42 -27.30
CA PHE A 4 -5.39 -8.83 -25.99
C PHE A 4 -6.31 -7.61 -26.13
N LEU A 5 -6.63 -7.16 -27.34
CA LEU A 5 -7.27 -5.85 -27.56
C LEU A 5 -8.81 -5.86 -27.63
N LYS A 6 -9.47 -7.03 -27.62
CA LYS A 6 -10.95 -7.08 -27.74
C LYS A 6 -11.70 -7.08 -26.41
N THR A 7 -11.03 -7.30 -25.28
CA THR A 7 -11.67 -7.27 -23.95
C THR A 7 -11.74 -5.87 -23.35
N LEU A 8 -10.89 -4.94 -23.80
CA LEU A 8 -10.83 -3.58 -23.26
C LEU A 8 -11.93 -2.64 -23.81
N ASN A 9 -12.46 -2.90 -25.01
CA ASN A 9 -13.44 -1.98 -25.62
C ASN A 9 -14.90 -2.20 -25.19
N ARG A 10 -15.25 -3.30 -24.52
CA ARG A 10 -16.65 -3.60 -24.19
C ARG A 10 -17.11 -3.05 -22.84
N MET A 11 -16.19 -2.65 -21.96
CA MET A 11 -16.53 -2.14 -20.61
C MET A 11 -16.53 -0.61 -20.50
N ILE A 12 -16.14 0.13 -21.54
CA ILE A 12 -15.99 1.60 -21.46
C ILE A 12 -17.31 2.35 -21.74
N SER A 13 -18.34 1.70 -22.30
CA SER A 13 -19.57 2.40 -22.70
C SER A 13 -20.74 2.28 -21.72
N SER A 14 -20.58 1.58 -20.60
CA SER A 14 -21.69 1.36 -19.67
C SER A 14 -21.20 1.30 -18.24
N GLN A 15 -21.06 2.47 -17.61
CA GLN A 15 -21.57 2.77 -16.27
C GLN A 15 -21.08 4.15 -15.83
N GLN A 16 -21.94 5.14 -16.03
CA GLN A 16 -21.96 6.33 -15.19
C GLN A 16 -22.28 5.90 -13.75
N SER A 17 -21.39 6.32 -12.84
CA SER A 17 -21.65 6.66 -11.44
C SER A 17 -22.47 5.67 -10.60
N GLU A 18 -21.78 4.67 -10.05
CA GLU A 18 -22.02 4.14 -8.71
C GLU A 18 -20.63 3.73 -8.21
N GLN A 19 -20.12 4.39 -7.17
CA GLN A 19 -18.93 3.87 -6.48
C GLN A 19 -19.31 2.48 -5.99
N GLU A 20 -18.70 1.43 -6.57
CA GLU A 20 -18.87 0.08 -6.07
C GLU A 20 -18.58 0.10 -4.56
N PRO A 21 -19.42 -0.55 -3.73
CA PRO A 21 -19.16 -0.61 -2.31
C PRO A 21 -17.79 -1.24 -2.10
N LYS A 22 -16.87 -0.51 -1.46
CA LYS A 22 -15.55 -1.03 -1.09
C LYS A 22 -15.76 -2.42 -0.48
N GLN A 23 -15.21 -3.44 -1.15
CA GLN A 23 -15.39 -4.85 -0.77
C GLN A 23 -14.89 -5.13 0.66
N TYR A 24 -14.01 -4.28 1.18
CA TYR A 24 -13.36 -4.41 2.48
C TYR A 24 -13.33 -3.07 3.24
N THR A 25 -13.40 -3.15 4.56
CA THR A 25 -13.23 -1.97 5.43
C THR A 25 -11.76 -1.57 5.54
N ASP A 26 -11.51 -0.29 5.81
CA ASP A 26 -10.15 0.22 6.01
C ASP A 26 -9.40 -0.56 7.11
N GLN A 27 -10.10 -0.92 8.20
CA GLN A 27 -9.52 -1.70 9.29
C GLN A 27 -9.12 -3.12 8.86
N GLN A 28 -9.89 -3.77 8.00
CA GLN A 28 -9.53 -5.09 7.45
C GLN A 28 -8.27 -5.01 6.59
N LEU A 29 -8.20 -4.02 5.69
CA LEU A 29 -7.03 -3.80 4.84
C LEU A 29 -5.76 -3.54 5.67
N ILE A 30 -5.89 -2.73 6.72
CA ILE A 30 -4.81 -2.46 7.68
C ILE A 30 -4.36 -3.75 8.37
N GLN A 31 -5.29 -4.54 8.92
CA GLN A 31 -4.97 -5.78 9.63
C GLN A 31 -4.27 -6.80 8.73
N TRP A 32 -4.71 -6.93 7.49
CA TRP A 32 -4.11 -7.84 6.52
C TRP A 32 -2.72 -7.41 6.10
N ALA A 33 -2.52 -6.13 5.79
CA ALA A 33 -1.19 -5.59 5.52
C ALA A 33 -0.24 -5.80 6.69
N THR A 34 -0.71 -5.59 7.94
CA THR A 34 0.08 -5.86 9.15
C THR A 34 0.46 -7.34 9.26
N GLY A 35 -0.46 -8.27 9.01
CA GLY A 35 -0.16 -9.71 9.07
C GLY A 35 1.01 -10.12 8.18
N CYS A 36 1.00 -9.68 6.92
CA CYS A 36 2.08 -9.95 5.96
C CYS A 36 3.40 -9.27 6.34
N MET A 37 3.33 -8.05 6.89
CA MET A 37 4.52 -7.29 7.25
C MET A 37 5.22 -7.79 8.52
N LEU A 38 4.50 -8.45 9.42
CA LEU A 38 5.06 -9.03 10.65
C LEU A 38 5.82 -10.33 10.39
N GLU A 39 5.50 -11.03 9.30
CA GLU A 39 6.12 -12.31 8.99
C GLU A 39 7.63 -12.15 8.75
N GLY A 40 8.43 -12.82 9.58
CA GLY A 40 9.90 -12.77 9.52
C GLY A 40 10.56 -11.68 10.37
N LEU A 41 9.78 -10.82 11.05
CA LEU A 41 10.32 -9.90 12.05
C LEU A 41 10.54 -10.61 13.40
N PRO A 42 11.53 -10.17 14.21
CA PRO A 42 11.68 -10.64 15.59
C PRO A 42 10.44 -10.31 16.42
N ASP A 43 10.03 -11.16 17.35
CA ASP A 43 8.83 -10.95 18.19
C ASP A 43 8.90 -9.66 19.05
N ASP A 44 10.10 -9.15 19.32
CA ASP A 44 10.38 -8.01 20.20
C ASP A 44 10.74 -6.72 19.46
N PHE A 45 10.53 -6.65 18.14
CA PHE A 45 10.76 -5.41 17.39
C PHE A 45 9.92 -4.25 17.93
N TYR A 46 10.51 -3.05 17.94
CA TYR A 46 9.84 -1.86 18.46
C TYR A 46 8.71 -1.36 17.54
N GLN A 47 9.03 -1.18 16.26
CA GLN A 47 8.09 -0.61 15.29
C GLN A 47 8.51 -0.96 13.87
N ALA A 48 7.54 -1.22 13.00
CA ALA A 48 7.76 -1.37 11.57
C ALA A 48 6.81 -0.47 10.80
N ARG A 49 7.20 -0.12 9.59
CA ARG A 49 6.39 0.71 8.70
C ARG A 49 6.49 0.28 7.24
N LEU A 50 5.38 0.48 6.55
CA LEU A 50 5.31 0.60 5.11
C LEU A 50 5.15 2.09 4.79
N LEU A 51 6.13 2.68 4.13
CA LEU A 51 6.11 4.05 3.66
C LEU A 51 5.97 4.06 2.13
N CYS A 52 4.92 4.70 1.63
CA CYS A 52 4.72 4.93 0.22
C CYS A 52 4.85 6.42 -0.05
N THR A 53 5.65 6.80 -1.04
CA THR A 53 5.70 8.18 -1.54
C THR A 53 5.42 8.18 -3.03
N ARG A 54 4.63 9.14 -3.50
CA ARG A 54 4.42 9.34 -4.93
C ARG A 54 5.01 10.67 -5.40
N GLN A 55 5.55 10.65 -6.61
CA GLN A 55 6.06 11.84 -7.29
C GLN A 55 5.61 11.82 -8.75
N PRO A 56 5.43 12.98 -9.40
CA PRO A 56 5.09 13.03 -10.81
C PRO A 56 6.11 12.28 -11.66
N ASP A 57 5.62 11.53 -12.65
CA ASP A 57 6.49 10.85 -13.61
C ASP A 57 6.95 11.86 -14.68
N PRO A 58 8.27 12.13 -14.82
CA PRO A 58 8.76 13.07 -15.84
C PRO A 58 8.55 12.57 -17.28
N GLU A 59 8.35 11.27 -17.49
CA GLU A 59 8.12 10.67 -18.81
C GLU A 59 6.63 10.52 -19.14
N ASN A 60 5.75 10.61 -18.13
CA ASN A 60 4.31 10.48 -18.28
C ASN A 60 3.59 11.60 -17.48
N PRO A 61 3.10 12.67 -18.15
CA PRO A 61 2.48 13.82 -17.48
C PRO A 61 1.29 13.51 -16.57
N ASP A 62 0.59 12.40 -16.83
CA ASP A 62 -0.54 11.92 -16.02
C ASP A 62 -0.16 10.75 -15.10
N GLY A 63 1.12 10.36 -15.12
CA GLY A 63 1.69 9.24 -14.38
C GLY A 63 2.32 9.64 -13.06
N TRP A 64 2.45 8.64 -12.18
CA TRP A 64 3.11 8.78 -10.89
C TRP A 64 4.15 7.67 -10.72
N ILE A 65 5.31 8.04 -10.21
CA ILE A 65 6.29 7.09 -9.70
C ILE A 65 5.99 6.89 -8.21
N VAL A 66 5.72 5.66 -7.82
CA VAL A 66 5.50 5.29 -6.41
C VAL A 66 6.74 4.58 -5.88
N ASN A 67 7.34 5.14 -4.83
CA ASN A 67 8.41 4.48 -4.08
C ASN A 67 7.80 3.80 -2.85
N VAL A 68 8.17 2.55 -2.64
CA VAL A 68 7.68 1.72 -1.55
C VAL A 68 8.84 1.30 -0.65
N ASN A 69 8.66 1.54 0.64
CA ASN A 69 9.70 1.46 1.63
C ASN A 69 9.23 0.62 2.83
N HIS A 70 9.78 -0.58 2.98
CA HIS A 70 9.60 -1.43 4.15
C HIS A 70 10.73 -1.17 5.16
N ASP A 71 10.39 -0.62 6.32
CA ASP A 71 11.38 -0.25 7.34
C ASP A 71 11.02 -0.80 8.72
N VAL A 72 12.03 -1.13 9.53
CA VAL A 72 11.89 -1.60 10.90
C VAL A 72 12.85 -0.87 11.85
N MET A 73 12.36 -0.53 13.03
CA MET A 73 13.13 -0.14 14.20
C MET A 73 13.11 -1.33 15.17
N LEU A 74 14.29 -1.86 15.51
CA LEU A 74 14.39 -2.98 16.44
C LEU A 74 14.21 -2.52 17.89
N ASN A 75 14.70 -1.32 18.22
CA ASN A 75 14.57 -0.69 19.54
C ASN A 75 14.10 0.77 19.41
N ALA A 76 13.58 1.34 20.49
CA ALA A 76 13.10 2.73 20.51
C ALA A 76 14.18 3.76 20.13
N ASP A 77 15.44 3.46 20.43
CA ASP A 77 16.59 4.33 20.16
C ASP A 77 17.31 4.03 18.83
N SER A 78 16.82 3.05 18.06
CA SER A 78 17.45 2.66 16.79
C SER A 78 16.84 3.38 15.59
N ASP A 79 17.66 3.72 14.60
CA ASP A 79 17.15 4.21 13.31
C ASP A 79 16.36 3.13 12.56
N TYR A 80 15.50 3.59 11.65
CA TYR A 80 14.83 2.72 10.70
C TYR A 80 15.84 2.03 9.78
N GLN A 81 15.71 0.72 9.65
CA GLN A 81 16.49 -0.10 8.73
C GLN A 81 15.57 -0.75 7.71
N ARG A 82 16.08 -0.94 6.49
CA ARG A 82 15.35 -1.69 5.45
C ARG A 82 15.20 -3.14 5.86
N PHE A 83 14.01 -3.68 5.65
CA PHE A 83 13.79 -5.12 5.67
C PHE A 83 12.98 -5.54 4.45
N GLN A 84 12.97 -6.83 4.17
CA GLN A 84 12.17 -7.41 3.10
C GLN A 84 11.11 -8.30 3.76
N PRO A 85 9.82 -7.94 3.70
CA PRO A 85 8.74 -8.79 4.19
C PRO A 85 8.63 -10.06 3.32
N ALA A 86 7.94 -11.09 3.85
CA ALA A 86 7.67 -12.30 3.10
C ALA A 86 6.81 -12.05 1.84
N ASP A 87 5.91 -11.06 1.93
CA ASP A 87 5.12 -10.54 0.81
C ASP A 87 5.23 -9.01 0.79
N ASP A 88 5.88 -8.49 -0.26
CA ASP A 88 6.09 -7.06 -0.47
C ASP A 88 5.03 -6.42 -1.37
N LEU A 89 4.15 -7.21 -2.00
CA LEU A 89 3.13 -6.73 -2.94
C LEU A 89 1.77 -6.56 -2.27
N TYR A 90 1.37 -7.50 -1.43
CA TYR A 90 0.03 -7.50 -0.84
C TYR A 90 -0.20 -6.34 0.15
N PRO A 91 0.76 -5.96 1.02
CA PRO A 91 0.65 -4.74 1.82
C PRO A 91 0.51 -3.47 0.98
N VAL A 92 1.19 -3.42 -0.17
CA VAL A 92 1.09 -2.30 -1.12
C VAL A 92 -0.30 -2.22 -1.73
N GLN A 93 -0.85 -3.35 -2.18
CA GLN A 93 -2.23 -3.42 -2.71
C GLN A 93 -3.28 -2.98 -1.68
N CYS A 94 -3.07 -3.30 -0.40
CA CYS A 94 -3.94 -2.82 0.68
C CYS A 94 -3.88 -1.28 0.79
N VAL A 95 -2.68 -0.69 0.72
CA VAL A 95 -2.50 0.77 0.72
C VAL A 95 -3.11 1.41 -0.52
N GLU A 96 -2.95 0.82 -1.70
CA GLU A 96 -3.60 1.30 -2.94
C GLU A 96 -5.12 1.33 -2.80
N THR A 97 -5.72 0.26 -2.24
CA THR A 97 -7.16 0.16 -2.00
C THR A 97 -7.65 1.17 -0.95
N LEU A 98 -6.86 1.42 0.10
CA LEU A 98 -7.16 2.45 1.11
C LEU A 98 -7.20 3.85 0.48
N LEU A 99 -6.31 4.09 -0.48
CA LEU A 99 -6.08 5.37 -1.13
C LEU A 99 -6.85 5.57 -2.43
N GLU A 100 -7.67 4.61 -2.83
CA GLU A 100 -8.44 4.66 -4.07
C GLU A 100 -9.29 5.95 -4.12
N GLY A 101 -9.17 6.67 -5.24
CA GLY A 101 -9.85 7.95 -5.47
C GLY A 101 -9.33 9.13 -4.65
N LYS A 102 -8.22 8.98 -3.91
CA LYS A 102 -7.61 10.05 -3.11
C LYS A 102 -6.38 10.63 -3.78
N GLU A 103 -6.20 11.94 -3.62
CA GLU A 103 -4.94 12.59 -3.90
C GLU A 103 -4.07 12.59 -2.64
N TRP A 104 -2.96 11.84 -2.65
CA TRP A 104 -2.03 11.68 -1.53
C TRP A 104 -0.57 11.77 -2.01
N GLN A 105 0.33 12.48 -1.35
CA GLN A 105 1.76 12.47 -1.69
C GLN A 105 2.54 11.41 -0.91
N GLU A 106 2.11 11.14 0.33
CA GLU A 106 2.77 10.19 1.21
C GLU A 106 1.72 9.42 2.01
N ALA A 107 1.92 8.11 2.12
CA ALA A 107 1.12 7.23 2.93
C ALA A 107 2.03 6.37 3.80
N THR A 108 1.64 6.17 5.05
CA THR A 108 2.41 5.36 5.99
C THR A 108 1.48 4.48 6.80
N LEU A 109 1.72 3.18 6.73
CA LEU A 109 1.20 2.21 7.67
C LEU A 109 2.29 1.96 8.72
N ILE A 110 2.01 2.28 9.98
CA ILE A 110 2.93 2.06 11.11
C ILE A 110 2.29 1.02 12.03
N PHE A 111 3.06 0.02 12.44
CA PHE A 111 2.56 -1.03 13.31
C PHE A 111 3.65 -1.57 14.25
N ASN A 112 3.19 -2.19 15.33
CA ASN A 112 3.97 -3.04 16.21
C ASN A 112 3.16 -4.31 16.52
N THR A 113 3.59 -5.12 17.48
CA THR A 113 2.90 -6.37 17.85
C THR A 113 1.49 -6.17 18.44
N VAL A 114 1.11 -4.94 18.80
CA VAL A 114 -0.15 -4.62 19.49
C VAL A 114 -1.06 -3.72 18.66
N THR A 115 -0.50 -2.75 17.94
CA THR A 115 -1.26 -1.72 17.24
C THR A 115 -0.84 -1.56 15.79
N ALA A 116 -1.78 -1.14 14.96
CA ALA A 116 -1.55 -0.75 13.58
C ALA A 116 -2.30 0.57 13.32
N SER A 117 -1.66 1.48 12.59
CA SER A 117 -2.24 2.77 12.25
C SER A 117 -1.83 3.19 10.85
N PHE A 118 -2.79 3.73 10.11
CA PHE A 118 -2.59 4.23 8.76
C PHE A 118 -2.77 5.74 8.73
N LYS A 119 -1.84 6.44 8.07
CA LYS A 119 -1.87 7.89 7.88
C LYS A 119 -1.47 8.22 6.46
N TRP A 120 -2.04 9.26 5.89
CA TRP A 120 -1.65 9.79 4.59
C TRP A 120 -1.81 11.30 4.55
N LYS A 121 -1.10 11.95 3.64
CA LYS A 121 -1.16 13.39 3.35
C LYS A 121 -1.12 13.63 1.85
#